data_AF-B7PBF7-F1
#
_entry.id   AF-B7PBF7-F1
#
_cell.length_a   1.000
_cell.length_b   1.000
_cell.length_c   1.000
_cell.angle_alpha   90.00
_cell.angle_beta   90.00
_cell.angle_gamma   90.00
#
_symmetry.space_group_name_H-M   'P 1'
#
loop_
_entity.id
_entity.type
_entity.pdbx_description
1 polymer ?
#
loop_
_entity_poly.entity_id
_entity_poly.type
_entity_poly.pdbx_seq_one_letter_code
_entity_poly.pdbx_strand_id
1 'polypeptide(L)'
;FVELINGCGMKFAVWHDERKGRIFTSLSSNECIKLEGMPTKLRGILHCDTEQSVISLWETFRSILLHFETNVTGGNVEEKARTFFRTFIELGNSAQKGYGKSRVTPYVHIVAHHAPSKHVQFKCLGWFSSQGLEKKNDVLKTLHHTKSNKWNPVADALKLAKRSEVVSECTGPRNYRKADDEYWNGGRIKECGNEWQRSAVIPPTTVAVKADLDK
;
A
#
# COMPACT_ATOMS: atom_id res chain seq x y z
N PHE A 1 4.84 -2.14 21.67
CA PHE A 1 4.31 -1.06 20.80
C PHE A 1 4.28 -1.46 19.33
N VAL A 2 5.40 -1.87 18.72
CA VAL A 2 5.44 -2.31 17.31
C VAL A 2 4.49 -3.47 17.03
N GLU A 3 4.52 -4.51 17.85
CA GLU A 3 3.62 -5.68 17.73
C GLU A 3 2.15 -5.30 17.89
N LEU A 4 1.84 -4.35 18.76
CA LEU A 4 0.48 -3.84 18.97
C LEU A 4 -0.04 -3.14 17.70
N ILE A 5 0.78 -2.27 17.10
CA ILE A 5 0.45 -1.59 15.84
C ILE A 5 0.29 -2.60 14.70
N ASN A 6 1.18 -3.61 14.65
CA ASN A 6 1.09 -4.70 13.69
C ASN A 6 -0.17 -5.55 13.90
N GLY A 7 -0.58 -5.79 15.15
CA GLY A 7 -1.85 -6.45 15.51
C GLY A 7 -3.08 -5.64 15.09
N CYS A 8 -2.98 -4.30 15.05
CA CYS A 8 -4.01 -3.45 14.47
C CYS A 8 -4.12 -3.59 12.94
N GLY A 9 -3.19 -4.28 12.27
CA GLY A 9 -3.16 -4.50 10.83
C GLY A 9 -2.36 -3.46 10.05
N MET A 10 -1.62 -2.58 10.73
CA MET A 10 -0.69 -1.63 10.12
C MET A 10 0.72 -2.20 10.14
N LYS A 11 1.46 -2.16 9.04
CA LYS A 11 2.86 -2.60 9.06
C LYS A 11 3.73 -1.44 9.52
N PHE A 12 4.22 -1.53 10.75
CA PHE A 12 5.18 -0.60 11.32
C PHE A 12 6.53 -1.27 11.48
N ALA A 13 7.55 -0.68 10.87
CA ALA A 13 8.92 -1.17 10.93
C ALA A 13 9.84 -0.06 11.42
N VAL A 14 10.76 -0.41 12.31
CA VAL A 14 11.81 0.47 12.82
C VAL A 14 13.14 -0.13 12.37
N TRP A 15 13.92 0.68 11.66
CA TRP A 15 15.25 0.32 11.16
C TRP A 15 16.27 1.19 11.85
N HIS A 16 17.35 0.57 12.32
CA HIS A 16 18.49 1.26 12.90
C HIS A 16 19.64 1.20 11.92
N ASP A 17 20.10 2.38 11.48
CA ASP A 17 21.36 2.50 10.79
C ASP A 17 22.46 2.69 11.84
N GLU A 18 23.07 1.58 12.24
CA GLU A 18 24.16 1.54 13.23
C GLU A 18 25.36 2.40 12.81
N ARG A 19 25.57 2.61 11.51
CA ARG A 19 26.71 3.39 10.99
C ARG A 19 26.52 4.90 11.14
N LYS A 20 25.26 5.37 11.12
CA LYS A 20 24.93 6.80 11.18
C LYS A 20 24.16 7.19 12.45
N GLY A 21 23.86 6.23 13.32
CA GLY A 21 23.04 6.44 14.51
C GLY A 21 21.62 6.92 14.18
N ARG A 22 21.11 6.63 12.97
CA ARG A 22 19.80 7.11 12.52
C ARG A 22 18.75 6.02 12.68
N ILE A 23 17.59 6.42 13.19
CA ILE A 23 16.42 5.57 13.32
C ILE A 23 15.45 5.94 12.20
N PHE A 24 15.12 4.98 11.35
CA PHE A 24 14.11 5.12 10.32
C PHE A 24 12.86 4.37 10.72
N THR A 25 11.73 5.06 10.76
CA THR A 25 10.43 4.44 10.99
C THR A 25 9.62 4.46 9.70
N SER A 26 9.11 3.32 9.29
CA SER A 26 8.20 3.19 8.15
C SER A 26 6.85 2.73 8.63
N LEU A 27 5.81 3.52 8.31
CA LEU A 27 4.43 3.09 8.41
C LEU A 27 3.93 2.87 6.98
N SER A 28 3.67 1.61 6.64
CA SER A 28 3.14 1.24 5.33
C SER A 28 1.77 0.61 5.51
N SER A 29 0.78 1.12 4.78
CA SER A 29 -0.50 0.44 4.62
C SER A 29 -0.53 -0.22 3.25
N ASN A 30 -1.12 -1.41 3.21
CA ASN A 30 -1.33 -2.12 1.96
C ASN A 30 -2.59 -1.56 1.26
N GLU A 31 -3.50 -0.89 1.98
CA GLU A 31 -4.79 -0.37 1.48
C GLU A 31 -5.35 0.77 2.34
N CYS A 32 -6.10 1.73 1.75
CA CYS A 32 -6.94 2.72 2.47
C CYS A 32 -8.08 2.07 3.28
N ILE A 33 -8.36 0.78 3.05
CA ILE A 33 -9.45 -0.02 3.65
C ILE A 33 -9.28 -0.21 5.17
N LYS A 34 -8.14 0.16 5.75
CA LYS A 34 -7.78 -0.17 7.15
C LYS A 34 -8.34 0.77 8.23
N LEU A 35 -8.93 1.91 7.86
CA LEU A 35 -9.64 2.76 8.84
C LEU A 35 -10.95 2.15 9.32
N GLU A 36 -11.49 1.15 8.61
CA GLU A 36 -12.76 0.51 8.94
C GLU A 36 -12.72 -0.30 10.23
N GLY A 37 -11.69 -1.12 10.40
CA GLY A 37 -11.52 -1.96 11.58
C GLY A 37 -10.68 -1.34 12.69
N MET A 38 -10.19 -0.10 12.52
CA MET A 38 -9.31 0.51 13.49
C MET A 38 -10.04 0.89 14.80
N PRO A 39 -11.23 1.54 14.78
CA PRO A 39 -11.91 1.91 16.01
C PRO A 39 -12.26 0.70 16.90
N THR A 40 -12.64 -0.43 16.31
CA THR A 40 -12.95 -1.66 17.04
C THR A 40 -11.70 -2.28 17.67
N LYS A 41 -10.58 -2.28 16.97
CA LYS A 41 -9.30 -2.81 17.49
C LYS A 41 -8.66 -1.94 18.57
N LEU A 42 -9.03 -0.67 18.65
CA LEU A 42 -8.56 0.23 19.70
C LEU A 42 -9.32 0.06 21.03
N ARG A 43 -10.49 -0.60 21.01
CA ARG A 43 -11.27 -0.85 22.23
C ARG A 43 -10.47 -1.70 23.22
N GLY A 44 -10.51 -1.33 24.50
CA GLY A 44 -9.80 -2.00 25.58
C GLY A 44 -8.28 -1.73 25.64
N ILE A 45 -7.71 -1.03 24.67
CA ILE A 45 -6.31 -0.56 24.70
C ILE A 45 -6.23 0.89 25.19
N LEU A 46 -7.26 1.68 24.91
CA LEU A 46 -7.34 3.10 25.25
C LEU A 46 -7.72 3.30 26.72
N HIS A 47 -7.40 4.49 27.26
CA HIS A 47 -7.87 4.90 28.58
C HIS A 47 -9.40 5.02 28.59
N CYS A 48 -10.05 4.39 29.56
CA CYS A 48 -11.52 4.35 29.68
C CYS A 48 -12.19 5.72 29.54
N ASP A 49 -11.59 6.76 30.15
CA ASP A 49 -12.14 8.13 30.14
C ASP A 49 -12.12 8.80 28.76
N THR A 50 -11.22 8.36 27.86
CA THR A 50 -11.01 8.97 26.54
C THR A 50 -11.37 8.05 25.38
N GLU A 51 -11.63 6.78 25.66
CA GLU A 51 -11.83 5.72 24.67
C GLU A 51 -12.93 6.09 23.68
N GLN A 52 -14.11 6.47 24.18
CA GLN A 52 -15.25 6.81 23.34
C GLN A 52 -14.97 8.03 22.44
N SER A 53 -14.29 9.05 22.97
CA SER A 53 -13.90 10.25 22.22
C SER A 53 -12.87 9.93 21.13
N VAL A 54 -11.89 9.08 21.42
CA VAL A 54 -10.89 8.64 20.43
C VAL A 54 -11.54 7.78 19.34
N ILE A 55 -12.45 6.88 19.69
CA ILE A 55 -13.22 6.08 18.72
C ILE A 55 -14.04 6.99 17.80
N SER A 56 -14.78 7.93 18.37
CA SER A 56 -15.58 8.91 17.61
C SER A 56 -14.70 9.79 16.71
N LEU A 57 -13.51 10.17 17.17
CA LEU A 57 -12.53 10.91 16.38
C LEU A 57 -12.11 10.12 15.13
N TRP A 58 -11.78 8.83 15.28
CA TRP A 58 -11.38 7.96 14.16
C TRP A 58 -12.53 7.73 13.17
N GLU A 59 -13.74 7.49 13.65
CA GLU A 59 -14.93 7.30 12.80
C GLU A 59 -15.26 8.57 12.01
N THR A 60 -15.18 9.73 12.66
CA THR A 60 -15.38 11.03 12.02
C THR A 60 -14.32 11.27 10.95
N PHE A 61 -13.05 10.98 11.26
CA PHE A 61 -11.95 11.11 10.30
C PHE A 61 -12.14 10.22 9.07
N ARG A 62 -12.53 8.95 9.28
CA ARG A 62 -12.87 8.03 8.19
C ARG A 62 -14.01 8.60 7.33
N SER A 63 -15.06 9.12 7.95
CA SER A 63 -16.19 9.73 7.25
C SER A 63 -15.75 10.91 6.37
N ILE A 64 -14.83 11.76 6.86
CA ILE A 64 -14.28 12.88 6.09
C ILE A 64 -13.50 12.38 4.87
N LEU A 65 -12.61 11.41 5.05
CA LEU A 65 -11.80 10.87 3.94
C LEU A 65 -12.68 10.24 2.86
N LEU A 66 -13.67 9.43 3.24
CA LEU A 66 -14.62 8.86 2.29
C LEU A 66 -15.40 9.94 1.54
N HIS A 67 -15.75 11.03 2.24
CA HIS A 67 -16.40 12.17 1.63
C HIS A 67 -15.51 12.82 0.57
N PHE A 68 -14.23 13.01 0.85
CA PHE A 68 -13.27 13.56 -0.10
C PHE A 68 -13.11 12.71 -1.36
N GLU A 69 -13.22 11.39 -1.23
CA GLU A 69 -13.08 10.43 -2.34
C GLU A 69 -14.34 10.30 -3.21
N THR A 70 -15.53 10.28 -2.59
CA THR A 70 -16.75 9.80 -3.26
C THR A 70 -17.86 10.84 -3.39
N ASN A 71 -17.86 11.88 -2.56
CA ASN A 71 -18.94 12.87 -2.57
C ASN A 71 -18.69 13.97 -3.60
N VAL A 72 -19.70 14.24 -4.43
CA VAL A 72 -19.68 15.29 -5.45
C VAL A 72 -20.72 16.39 -5.19
N THR A 73 -21.56 16.18 -4.18
CA THR A 73 -22.68 17.06 -3.83
C THR A 73 -22.29 18.16 -2.84
N GLY A 74 -21.09 18.09 -2.24
CA GLY A 74 -20.46 19.18 -1.48
C GLY A 74 -21.08 19.47 -0.11
N GLY A 75 -22.02 18.66 0.36
CA GLY A 75 -22.75 18.90 1.61
C GLY A 75 -22.12 18.25 2.84
N ASN A 76 -21.95 19.01 3.93
CA ASN A 76 -21.60 18.57 5.30
C ASN A 76 -20.10 18.28 5.59
N VAL A 77 -19.20 18.34 4.61
CA VAL A 77 -17.77 18.04 4.88
C VAL A 77 -17.08 19.04 5.83
N GLU A 78 -17.43 20.32 5.75
CA GLU A 78 -16.88 21.36 6.63
C GLU A 78 -17.32 21.19 8.08
N GLU A 79 -18.58 20.80 8.30
CA GLU A 79 -19.13 20.55 9.64
C GLU A 79 -18.49 19.32 10.28
N LYS A 80 -18.30 18.25 9.50
CA LYS A 80 -17.56 17.05 9.93
C LYS A 80 -16.12 17.39 10.30
N ALA A 81 -15.42 18.17 9.47
CA ALA A 81 -14.05 18.59 9.75
C ALA A 81 -13.96 19.44 11.02
N ARG A 82 -14.93 20.35 11.24
CA ARG A 82 -15.02 21.14 12.48
C ARG A 82 -15.28 20.26 13.71
N THR A 83 -16.16 19.27 13.58
CA THR A 83 -16.46 18.31 14.65
C THR A 83 -15.22 17.49 15.01
N PHE A 84 -14.53 16.94 14.01
CA PHE A 84 -13.26 16.24 14.19
C PHE A 84 -12.23 17.10 14.95
N PHE A 85 -12.04 18.36 14.53
CA PHE A 85 -11.08 19.23 15.17
C PHE A 85 -11.48 19.64 16.60
N ARG A 86 -12.78 19.85 16.85
CA ARG A 86 -13.29 20.11 18.21
C ARG A 86 -13.02 18.94 19.14
N THR A 87 -13.36 17.71 18.73
CA THR A 87 -13.08 16.50 19.52
C THR A 87 -11.58 16.34 19.78
N PHE A 88 -10.73 16.66 18.79
CA PHE A 88 -9.28 16.65 18.98
C PHE A 88 -8.81 17.64 20.05
N ILE A 89 -9.35 18.86 20.06
CA ILE A 89 -9.03 19.89 21.08
C ILE A 89 -9.54 19.45 22.46
N GLU A 90 -10.76 18.93 22.55
CA GLU A 90 -11.36 18.45 23.81
C GLU A 90 -10.53 17.32 24.42
N LEU A 91 -10.08 16.36 23.60
CA LEU A 91 -9.13 15.33 24.04
C LEU A 91 -7.83 15.94 24.56
N GLY A 92 -7.33 17.00 23.95
CA GLY A 92 -6.12 17.70 24.39
C GLY A 92 -6.25 18.50 25.69
N ASN A 93 -7.48 18.76 26.14
CA ASN A 93 -7.75 19.34 27.45
C ASN A 93 -7.86 18.28 28.56
N SER A 94 -7.85 16.99 28.21
CA SER A 94 -7.82 15.91 29.20
C SER A 94 -6.49 15.88 29.95
N ALA A 95 -6.51 15.41 31.20
CA ALA A 95 -5.30 15.20 32.00
C ALA A 95 -4.43 14.05 31.48
N GLN A 96 -4.89 13.31 30.47
CA GLN A 96 -4.22 12.13 29.95
C GLN A 96 -3.04 12.52 29.05
N LYS A 97 -1.91 11.83 29.26
CA LYS A 97 -0.69 12.06 28.50
C LYS A 97 -0.87 11.60 27.05
N GLY A 98 -0.64 12.50 26.11
CA GLY A 98 -0.59 12.15 24.68
C GLY A 98 -1.46 13.01 23.77
N TYR A 99 -2.46 13.72 24.30
CA TYR A 99 -3.42 14.47 23.50
C TYR A 99 -3.15 15.97 23.36
N GLY A 100 -2.05 16.48 23.93
CA GLY A 100 -1.78 17.93 23.99
C GLY A 100 -1.66 18.64 22.63
N LYS A 101 -1.82 19.98 22.65
CA LYS A 101 -1.82 20.87 21.47
C LYS A 101 -0.60 20.73 20.55
N SER A 102 0.55 20.30 21.10
CA SER A 102 1.77 20.03 20.32
C SER A 102 1.64 18.87 19.32
N ARG A 103 0.53 18.12 19.35
CA ARG A 103 0.24 17.01 18.44
C ARG A 103 -0.58 17.39 17.21
N VAL A 104 -0.96 18.67 17.06
CA VAL A 104 -1.57 19.14 15.81
C VAL A 104 -0.49 19.14 14.72
N THR A 105 -0.54 18.14 13.85
CA THR A 105 0.37 18.05 12.70
C THR A 105 -0.08 18.97 11.57
N PRO A 106 0.80 19.31 10.61
CA PRO A 106 0.40 20.03 9.41
C PRO A 106 -0.76 19.37 8.66
N TYR A 107 -0.81 18.03 8.63
CA TYR A 107 -1.90 17.29 7.99
C TYR A 107 -3.24 17.43 8.73
N VAL A 108 -3.24 17.43 10.07
CA VAL A 108 -4.45 17.72 10.86
C VAL A 108 -4.96 19.13 10.54
N HIS A 109 -4.07 20.12 10.48
CA HIS A 109 -4.43 21.49 10.11
C HIS A 109 -4.99 21.57 8.68
N ILE A 110 -4.38 20.89 7.72
CA ILE A 110 -4.86 20.83 6.33
C ILE A 110 -6.27 20.22 6.26
N VAL A 111 -6.49 19.08 6.92
CA VAL A 111 -7.80 18.40 6.93
C VAL A 111 -8.88 19.24 7.60
N ALA A 112 -8.55 19.96 8.67
CA ALA A 112 -9.52 20.76 9.41
C ALA A 112 -9.89 22.08 8.71
N HIS A 113 -8.92 22.78 8.12
CA HIS A 113 -9.11 24.16 7.65
C HIS A 113 -9.08 24.34 6.13
N HIS A 114 -8.34 23.51 5.40
CA HIS A 114 -8.07 23.76 3.97
C HIS A 114 -8.81 22.77 3.06
N ALA A 115 -8.70 21.48 3.34
CA ALA A 115 -9.26 20.41 2.52
C ALA A 115 -10.79 20.51 2.31
N PRO A 116 -11.61 20.86 3.33
CA PRO A 116 -13.06 20.96 3.16
C PRO A 116 -13.47 22.04 2.15
N SER A 117 -12.91 23.24 2.27
CA SER A 117 -13.16 24.35 1.33
C SER A 117 -12.74 23.99 -0.09
N LYS A 118 -11.59 23.31 -0.25
CA LYS A 118 -11.13 22.84 -1.57
C LYS A 118 -12.00 21.72 -2.14
N HIS A 119 -12.50 20.82 -1.31
CA HIS A 119 -13.43 19.79 -1.75
C HIS A 119 -14.74 20.40 -2.28
N VAL A 120 -15.30 21.40 -1.58
CA VAL A 120 -16.48 22.14 -2.05
C VAL A 120 -16.18 22.87 -3.36
N GLN A 121 -15.03 23.53 -3.45
CA GLN A 121 -14.60 24.27 -4.63
C GLN A 121 -14.46 23.37 -5.88
N PHE A 122 -13.82 22.22 -5.73
CA PHE A 122 -13.48 21.32 -6.85
C PHE A 122 -14.47 20.17 -7.04
N LYS A 123 -15.51 20.08 -6.20
CA LYS A 123 -16.55 19.06 -6.20
C LYS A 123 -16.07 17.61 -6.04
N CYS A 124 -14.77 17.34 -5.92
CA CYS A 124 -14.23 16.05 -5.49
C CYS A 124 -12.72 16.22 -5.31
N LEU A 125 -12.20 15.92 -4.12
CA LEU A 125 -10.74 16.04 -3.88
C LEU A 125 -10.01 14.75 -4.26
N GLY A 126 -10.70 13.61 -4.21
CA GLY A 126 -10.15 12.29 -4.55
C GLY A 126 -9.63 12.19 -5.98
N TRP A 127 -10.22 12.93 -6.93
CA TRP A 127 -9.74 12.98 -8.32
C TRP A 127 -8.32 13.55 -8.45
N PHE A 128 -7.89 14.37 -7.50
CA PHE A 128 -6.57 14.99 -7.47
C PHE A 128 -5.57 14.19 -6.61
N SER A 129 -5.92 12.95 -6.24
CA SER A 129 -5.03 12.07 -5.48
C SER A 129 -3.80 11.65 -6.30
N SER A 130 -2.63 11.63 -5.64
CA SER A 130 -1.38 11.15 -6.23
C SER A 130 -1.28 9.62 -6.29
N GLN A 131 -2.22 8.88 -5.72
CA GLN A 131 -2.16 7.42 -5.63
C GLN A 131 -2.03 6.74 -7.01
N GLY A 132 -2.73 7.28 -8.02
CA GLY A 132 -2.61 6.77 -9.40
C GLY A 132 -1.20 6.94 -9.98
N LEU A 133 -0.51 8.03 -9.61
CA LEU A 133 0.87 8.29 -10.04
C LEU A 133 1.85 7.33 -9.36
N GLU A 134 1.66 7.05 -8.06
CA GLU A 134 2.48 6.08 -7.32
C GLU A 134 2.38 4.68 -7.94
N LYS A 135 1.16 4.22 -8.25
CA LYS A 135 0.94 2.93 -8.92
C LYS A 135 1.58 2.87 -10.30
N LYS A 136 1.52 3.96 -11.08
CA LYS A 136 2.24 4.05 -12.37
C LYS A 136 3.75 3.96 -12.19
N ASN A 137 4.31 4.58 -11.14
CA ASN A 137 5.73 4.49 -10.84
C ASN A 137 6.16 3.04 -10.52
N ASP A 138 5.37 2.31 -9.75
CA ASP A 138 5.65 0.90 -9.43
C ASP A 138 5.63 0.01 -10.68
N VAL A 139 4.69 0.26 -11.62
CA VAL A 139 4.66 -0.42 -12.92
C VAL A 139 5.91 -0.09 -13.73
N LEU A 140 6.30 1.18 -13.82
CA LEU A 140 7.49 1.60 -14.56
C LEU A 140 8.78 0.99 -14.01
N LYS A 141 8.93 0.95 -12.68
CA LYS A 141 10.05 0.25 -12.02
C LYS A 141 10.07 -1.22 -12.38
N THR A 142 8.92 -1.89 -12.34
CA THR A 142 8.80 -3.30 -12.69
C THR A 142 9.23 -3.55 -14.14
N LEU A 143 8.75 -2.74 -15.08
CA LEU A 143 9.12 -2.83 -16.50
C LEU A 143 10.61 -2.58 -16.72
N HIS A 144 11.16 -1.58 -16.03
CA HIS A 144 12.59 -1.26 -16.09
C HIS A 144 13.47 -2.43 -15.63
N HIS A 145 13.10 -3.11 -14.54
CA HIS A 145 13.90 -4.22 -14.01
C HIS A 145 13.73 -5.54 -14.76
N THR A 146 12.56 -5.80 -15.36
CA THR A 146 12.22 -7.11 -15.94
C THR A 146 12.23 -7.17 -17.46
N LYS A 147 11.88 -6.09 -18.15
CA LYS A 147 11.61 -6.10 -19.61
C LYS A 147 12.45 -5.11 -20.42
N SER A 148 13.11 -4.13 -19.81
CA SER A 148 14.00 -3.22 -20.52
C SER A 148 15.38 -3.87 -20.73
N ASN A 149 15.96 -3.65 -21.91
CA ASN A 149 17.36 -4.02 -22.21
C ASN A 149 18.37 -2.98 -21.68
N LYS A 150 17.88 -1.92 -21.00
CA LYS A 150 18.63 -0.84 -20.34
C LYS A 150 19.50 0.01 -21.27
N TRP A 151 19.31 -0.07 -22.59
CA TRP A 151 20.02 0.78 -23.56
C TRP A 151 19.50 2.22 -23.52
N ASN A 152 18.18 2.38 -23.43
CA ASN A 152 17.54 3.67 -23.12
C ASN A 152 16.40 3.42 -22.13
N PRO A 153 16.70 3.34 -20.82
CA PRO A 153 15.77 2.83 -19.83
C PRO A 153 14.49 3.66 -19.71
N VAL A 154 14.57 4.97 -19.96
CA VAL A 154 13.41 5.87 -19.93
C VAL A 154 12.52 5.62 -21.14
N ALA A 155 13.08 5.63 -22.35
CA ALA A 155 12.32 5.40 -23.57
C ALA A 155 11.73 3.98 -23.60
N ASP A 156 12.45 2.98 -23.12
CA ASP A 156 12.00 1.59 -23.06
C ASP A 156 10.83 1.43 -22.10
N ALA A 157 10.94 1.96 -20.88
CA ALA A 157 9.88 1.88 -19.88
C ALA A 157 8.59 2.55 -20.39
N LEU A 158 8.71 3.71 -21.04
CA LEU A 158 7.57 4.41 -21.66
C LEU A 158 6.96 3.62 -22.81
N LYS A 159 7.76 3.08 -23.73
CA LYS A 159 7.27 2.25 -24.85
C LYS A 159 6.59 0.97 -24.36
N LEU A 160 7.16 0.32 -23.35
CA LEU A 160 6.61 -0.89 -22.74
C LEU A 160 5.29 -0.61 -22.01
N ALA A 161 5.22 0.49 -21.25
CA ALA A 161 3.99 0.93 -20.60
C ALA A 161 2.90 1.21 -21.65
N LYS A 162 3.24 1.91 -22.74
CA LYS A 162 2.28 2.18 -23.81
C LYS A 162 1.78 0.91 -24.50
N ARG A 163 2.67 -0.07 -24.75
CA ARG A 163 2.28 -1.37 -25.32
C ARG A 163 1.33 -2.15 -24.40
N SER A 164 1.49 -2.07 -23.09
CA SER A 164 0.58 -2.74 -22.16
C SER A 164 -0.84 -2.17 -22.14
N GLU A 165 -1.01 -0.89 -22.46
CA GLU A 165 -2.34 -0.28 -22.61
C GLU A 165 -3.06 -0.81 -23.87
N VAL A 166 -2.34 -0.89 -25.00
CA VAL A 166 -2.90 -1.34 -26.29
C VAL A 166 -3.36 -2.80 -26.24
N VAL A 167 -2.66 -3.67 -25.49
CA VAL A 167 -3.02 -5.08 -25.36
C VAL A 167 -4.33 -5.26 -24.56
N SER A 168 -4.71 -4.33 -23.67
CA SER A 168 -5.99 -4.45 -22.96
C SER A 168 -7.20 -4.08 -23.81
N GLU A 169 -7.00 -3.35 -24.91
CA GLU A 169 -8.06 -2.93 -25.85
C GLU A 169 -8.25 -3.93 -27.00
N CYS A 170 -7.24 -4.76 -27.30
CA CYS A 170 -7.31 -5.77 -28.36
C CYS A 170 -7.67 -7.16 -27.82
N THR A 171 -8.98 -7.46 -27.91
CA THR A 171 -9.61 -8.75 -28.26
C THR A 171 -9.26 -10.01 -27.44
N GLY A 172 -10.30 -10.80 -27.13
CA GLY A 172 -10.21 -12.06 -26.40
C GLY A 172 -9.20 -13.07 -26.97
N PRO A 173 -9.00 -14.21 -26.30
CA PRO A 173 -7.99 -15.20 -26.69
C PRO A 173 -8.07 -15.47 -28.18
N ARG A 174 -6.95 -15.28 -28.89
CA ARG A 174 -6.87 -15.61 -30.33
C ARG A 174 -7.39 -17.03 -30.49
N ASN A 175 -8.44 -17.20 -31.30
CA ASN A 175 -8.91 -18.51 -31.69
C ASN A 175 -7.80 -19.18 -32.50
N TYR A 176 -6.96 -19.94 -31.80
CA TYR A 176 -5.93 -20.75 -32.41
C TYR A 176 -6.62 -21.96 -33.03
N ARG A 177 -6.85 -21.89 -34.35
CA ARG A 177 -7.28 -23.06 -35.11
C ARG A 177 -6.04 -23.89 -35.40
N LYS A 178 -5.90 -25.03 -34.74
CA LYS A 178 -4.93 -26.06 -35.10
C LYS A 178 -5.25 -26.48 -36.54
N ALA A 179 -4.32 -26.23 -37.46
CA ALA A 179 -4.52 -26.53 -38.88
C ALA A 179 -4.34 -28.03 -39.18
N ASP A 180 -3.63 -28.75 -38.29
CA ASP A 180 -3.27 -30.15 -38.49
C ASP A 180 -3.55 -30.94 -37.21
N ASP A 181 -4.79 -31.41 -37.09
CA ASP A 181 -5.23 -32.22 -35.96
C ASP A 181 -4.49 -33.57 -35.88
N GLU A 182 -4.01 -34.08 -37.02
CA GLU A 182 -3.25 -35.32 -37.07
C GLU A 182 -1.84 -35.14 -36.47
N TYR A 183 -1.18 -34.03 -36.76
CA TYR A 183 0.11 -33.66 -36.15
C TYR A 183 0.01 -33.49 -34.62
N TRP A 184 -1.04 -32.81 -34.14
CA TRP A 184 -1.21 -32.52 -32.70
C TRP A 184 -1.79 -33.69 -31.90
N ASN A 185 -2.66 -34.52 -32.49
CA ASN A 185 -3.31 -35.64 -31.78
C ASN A 185 -2.61 -36.99 -32.04
N GLY A 186 -1.82 -37.11 -33.10
CA GLY A 186 -1.10 -38.33 -33.49
C GLY A 186 0.24 -38.57 -32.77
N GLY A 187 0.55 -37.79 -31.73
CA GLY A 187 1.70 -38.07 -30.84
C GLY A 187 3.09 -37.94 -31.47
N ARG A 188 3.26 -37.21 -32.58
CA ARG A 188 4.58 -37.03 -33.24
C ARG A 188 5.38 -35.83 -32.73
N ILE A 189 5.25 -35.48 -31.45
CA ILE A 189 6.31 -34.70 -30.80
C ILE A 189 7.40 -35.70 -30.41
N LYS A 190 8.27 -36.04 -31.37
CA LYS A 190 9.63 -36.47 -30.99
C LYS A 190 10.27 -35.21 -30.44
N GLU A 191 10.34 -35.11 -29.12
CA GLU A 191 11.17 -34.12 -28.46
C GLU A 191 12.60 -34.30 -28.98
N CYS A 192 13.00 -33.51 -29.99
CA CYS A 192 14.40 -33.16 -30.17
C CYS A 192 14.76 -32.13 -29.09
N GLY A 193 14.56 -32.52 -27.83
CA GLY A 193 15.20 -31.89 -26.70
C GLY A 193 16.66 -32.29 -26.80
N ASN A 194 17.48 -31.43 -27.40
CA ASN A 194 18.93 -31.55 -27.31
C ASN A 194 19.28 -31.77 -25.84
N GLU A 195 19.83 -32.94 -25.53
CA GLU A 195 20.59 -33.22 -24.31
C GLU A 195 21.72 -32.19 -24.22
N TRP A 196 21.43 -31.02 -23.66
CA TRP A 196 22.46 -30.24 -23.01
C TRP A 196 22.75 -30.97 -21.71
N GLN A 197 23.68 -31.94 -21.77
CA GLN A 197 24.36 -32.45 -20.60
C GLN A 197 24.97 -31.25 -19.86
N ARG A 198 24.23 -30.69 -18.90
CA ARG A 198 24.84 -29.90 -17.84
C ARG A 198 25.65 -30.89 -17.03
N SER A 199 26.95 -30.95 -17.32
CA SER A 199 27.92 -31.61 -16.45
C SER A 199 27.80 -30.93 -15.08
N ALA A 200 27.07 -31.56 -14.17
CA ALA A 200 27.00 -31.14 -12.78
C ALA A 200 28.38 -31.41 -12.18
N VAL A 201 29.14 -30.34 -11.95
CA VAL A 201 30.28 -30.35 -11.05
C VAL A 201 29.75 -30.82 -9.69
N ILE A 202 30.29 -31.92 -9.19
CA ILE A 202 29.96 -32.52 -7.90
C ILE A 202 30.19 -31.47 -6.80
N PRO A 203 29.20 -31.08 -5.99
CA PRO A 203 29.46 -30.30 -4.78
C PRO A 203 30.04 -31.20 -3.68
N PRO A 204 31.00 -30.71 -2.89
CA PRO A 204 31.66 -31.52 -1.87
C PRO A 204 30.68 -31.92 -0.76
N THR A 205 30.85 -33.15 -0.27
CA THR A 205 30.08 -33.76 0.82
C THR A 205 30.22 -32.96 2.11
N THR A 206 29.15 -32.30 2.54
CA THR A 206 29.07 -31.71 3.88
C THR A 206 28.48 -32.75 4.84
N VAL A 207 29.34 -33.32 5.69
CA VAL A 207 28.95 -34.20 6.80
C VAL A 207 28.25 -33.35 7.87
N ALA A 208 27.01 -33.68 8.19
CA ALA A 208 26.25 -33.02 9.25
C ALA A 208 26.79 -33.42 10.63
N VAL A 209 27.36 -32.47 11.35
CA VAL A 209 27.61 -32.60 12.80
C VAL A 209 26.42 -31.98 13.54
N LYS A 210 25.70 -32.80 14.31
CA LYS A 210 24.68 -32.34 15.27
C LYS A 210 25.39 -31.59 16.40
N ALA A 211 24.97 -30.36 16.68
CA ALA A 211 25.31 -29.66 17.90
C ALA A 211 24.12 -29.74 18.85
N ASP A 212 24.30 -30.44 19.97
CA ASP A 212 23.41 -30.42 21.13
C ASP A 212 23.45 -29.03 21.78
N LEU A 213 22.29 -28.44 21.99
CA LEU A 213 22.09 -27.24 22.78
C LEU A 213 21.44 -27.63 24.11
N ASP A 214 22.26 -28.14 25.02
CA ASP A 214 22.01 -28.08 26.46
C ASP A 214 23.14 -27.28 27.10
N LYS A 215 22.85 -26.00 27.40
CA LYS A 215 23.32 -25.21 28.56
C LYS A 215 22.80 -23.78 28.51
#